data_AF-A0A2S7IH48-F1
#
_entry.id   AF-A0A2S7IH48-F1
#
_cell.length_a   1.000
_cell.length_b   1.000
_cell.length_c   1.000
_cell.angle_alpha   90.00
_cell.angle_beta   90.00
_cell.angle_gamma   90.00
#
_symmetry.space_group_name_H-M   'P 1'
#
loop_
_entity.id
_entity.type
_entity.pdbx_description
1 polymer ?
#
loop_
_entity_poly.entity_id
_entity_poly.type
_entity_poly.pdbx_seq_one_letter_code
_entity_poly.pdbx_strand_id
1 'polypeptide(L)'
;MPRLSKEGFKHNAKIFEKTCQWCGTPFFASRSTAKFCSSTCRAYSHQADTLDTAAPWQETERTVDALLHQIAFLKSQIESLSRDNLQLRQALEKQNQPEA
;
A
#
# COMPACT_ATOMS: atom_id res chain seq x y z
N MET A 1 10.96 7.22 15.57
CA MET A 1 10.69 7.94 14.32
C MET A 1 11.93 7.97 13.43
N PRO A 2 11.78 7.97 12.09
CA PRO A 2 12.90 8.02 11.16
C PRO A 2 13.64 9.37 11.24
N ARG A 3 14.97 9.35 11.13
CA ARG A 3 15.77 10.58 11.01
C ARG A 3 15.82 11.01 9.55
N LEU A 4 14.99 11.99 9.21
CA LEU A 4 14.82 12.52 7.85
C LEU A 4 15.72 13.74 7.55
N SER A 5 16.42 14.28 8.56
CA SER A 5 17.35 15.40 8.40
C SER A 5 18.73 15.08 8.99
N LYS A 6 19.75 15.80 8.48
CA LYS A 6 21.15 15.76 8.91
C LYS A 6 21.42 16.62 10.16
N GLU A 7 20.47 17.46 10.58
CA GLU A 7 20.62 18.41 11.70
C GLU A 7 20.95 17.73 13.05
N GLY A 8 20.56 16.47 13.24
CA GLY A 8 20.82 15.70 14.46
C GLY A 8 22.17 14.97 14.52
N PHE A 9 23.08 15.23 13.57
CA PHE A 9 24.40 14.59 13.48
C PHE A 9 25.51 15.60 13.81
N LYS A 10 26.61 15.11 14.41
CA LYS A 10 27.79 15.95 14.63
C LYS A 10 28.35 16.41 13.28
N HIS A 11 28.86 17.64 13.21
CA HIS A 11 29.36 18.27 11.99
C HIS A 11 30.42 17.45 11.22
N ASN A 12 31.23 16.63 11.91
CA ASN A 12 32.24 15.75 11.31
C ASN A 12 31.83 14.26 11.26
N ALA A 13 30.57 13.93 11.53
CA ALA A 13 30.10 12.55 11.49
C ALA A 13 29.97 12.06 10.05
N LYS A 14 30.41 10.83 9.79
CA LYS A 14 30.11 10.13 8.53
C LYS A 14 28.64 9.71 8.53
N ILE A 15 27.87 10.28 7.62
CA ILE A 15 26.43 10.04 7.48
C ILE A 15 26.20 9.21 6.22
N PHE A 16 25.33 8.21 6.31
CA PHE A 16 24.93 7.36 5.19
C PHE A 16 23.46 7.61 4.87
N GLU A 17 23.16 7.89 3.61
CA GLU A 17 21.79 7.95 3.11
C GLU A 17 21.36 6.56 2.67
N LYS A 18 20.24 6.07 3.20
CA LYS A 18 19.78 4.70 2.97
C LYS A 18 18.25 4.65 2.91
N THR A 19 17.73 3.58 2.32
CA THR A 19 16.30 3.28 2.30
C THR A 19 15.99 2.19 3.33
N CYS A 20 14.94 2.38 4.14
CA CYS A 20 14.51 1.39 5.11
C CYS A 20 14.06 0.11 4.41
N GLN A 21 14.61 -1.04 4.80
CA GLN A 21 14.23 -2.33 4.20
C GLN A 21 12.82 -2.80 4.55
N TRP A 22 12.23 -2.27 5.62
CA TRP A 22 10.86 -2.63 6.04
C TRP A 22 9.78 -1.74 5.40
N CYS A 23 9.90 -0.42 5.54
CA CYS A 23 8.85 0.53 5.14
C CYS A 23 9.19 1.37 3.90
N GLY A 24 10.37 1.21 3.31
CA GLY A 24 10.79 1.96 2.12
C GLY A 24 11.13 3.44 2.35
N THR A 25 10.99 3.96 3.57
CA THR A 25 11.29 5.38 3.85
C THR A 25 12.78 5.67 3.73
N PRO A 26 13.21 6.72 2.99
CA PRO A 26 14.59 7.17 2.99
C PRO A 26 14.97 7.76 4.36
N PHE A 27 16.18 7.50 4.82
CA PHE A 27 16.66 7.96 6.13
C PHE A 27 18.18 8.13 6.17
N PHE A 28 18.64 8.94 7.12
CA PHE A 28 20.06 9.11 7.41
C PHE A 28 20.50 8.21 8.57
N ALA A 29 21.61 7.49 8.37
CA ALA A 29 22.19 6.58 9.34
C ALA A 29 23.60 7.03 9.75
N SER A 30 23.94 6.80 11.03
CA SER A 30 25.29 6.99 11.56
C SER A 30 26.24 5.81 11.27
N ARG A 31 25.70 4.67 10.85
CA ARG A 31 26.43 3.43 10.60
C ARG A 31 26.08 2.87 9.22
N SER A 32 27.07 2.37 8.50
CA SER A 32 26.90 1.77 7.17
C SER A 32 26.00 0.52 7.21
N THR A 33 25.99 -0.21 8.32
CA THR A 33 25.21 -1.45 8.51
C THR A 33 23.76 -1.21 8.89
N ALA A 34 23.30 0.03 9.02
CA ALA A 34 21.89 0.30 9.36
C ALA A 34 20.97 -0.16 8.23
N LYS A 35 19.97 -1.00 8.55
CA LYS A 35 18.98 -1.52 7.61
C LYS A 35 17.60 -0.85 7.73
N PHE A 36 17.30 -0.31 8.91
CA PHE A 36 15.97 0.19 9.27
C PHE A 36 16.04 1.63 9.79
N CYS A 37 15.02 2.41 9.47
CA CYS A 37 14.94 3.82 9.85
C CYS A 37 14.61 4.05 11.34
N SER A 38 14.11 3.03 12.04
CA SER A 38 13.74 3.11 13.46
C SER A 38 13.84 1.75 14.16
N SER A 39 13.82 1.77 15.50
CA SER A 39 13.70 0.56 16.32
C SER A 39 12.39 -0.17 16.05
N THR A 40 11.29 0.56 15.83
CA THR A 40 9.97 0.01 15.51
C THR A 40 10.00 -0.81 14.21
N CYS A 41 10.54 -0.25 13.11
CA CYS A 41 10.66 -0.98 11.85
C CYS A 41 11.58 -2.21 11.96
N ARG A 42 12.60 -2.16 12.81
CA ARG A 42 13.43 -3.33 13.09
C ARG A 42 12.62 -4.42 13.81
N ALA A 43 11.86 -4.05 14.83
CA ALA A 43 11.03 -5.00 15.57
C ALA A 43 9.98 -5.64 14.66
N TYR A 44 9.31 -4.86 13.80
CA TYR A 44 8.35 -5.40 12.84
C TYR A 44 8.97 -6.34 11.81
N SER A 45 10.15 -6.01 11.28
CA SER A 45 10.87 -6.93 10.39
C SER A 45 11.18 -8.25 11.07
N HIS A 46 11.67 -8.23 12.31
CA HIS A 46 11.94 -9.47 13.05
C HIS A 46 10.68 -10.25 13.39
N GLN A 47 9.58 -9.58 13.71
CA GLN A 47 8.29 -10.23 13.96
C GLN A 47 7.77 -10.92 12.69
N ALA A 48 7.86 -10.25 11.54
CA ALA A 48 7.49 -10.85 10.25
C ALA A 48 8.34 -12.09 9.95
N ASP A 49 9.67 -12.01 10.09
CA ASP A 49 10.56 -13.17 9.89
C ASP A 49 10.18 -14.36 10.80
N THR A 50 9.79 -14.08 12.05
CA THR A 50 9.32 -15.12 12.98
C THR A 50 7.95 -15.68 12.64
N LEU A 51 7.03 -14.88 12.09
CA LEU A 51 5.71 -15.36 11.67
C LEU A 51 5.82 -16.24 10.42
N ASP A 52 6.64 -15.82 9.45
CA ASP A 52 6.89 -16.57 8.21
C ASP A 52 7.57 -17.93 8.49
N THR A 53 8.37 -18.03 9.56
CA THR A 53 9.02 -19.29 9.98
C THR A 53 8.17 -20.13 10.94
N ALA A 54 7.24 -19.53 11.69
CA ALA A 54 6.42 -20.22 12.68
C ALA A 54 5.18 -20.91 12.09
N ALA A 55 4.76 -20.59 10.87
CA ALA A 55 3.59 -21.17 10.24
C ALA A 55 3.93 -21.83 8.89
N PRO A 56 4.13 -23.16 8.84
CA PRO A 56 4.36 -23.89 7.59
C PRO A 56 3.16 -23.96 6.64
N TRP A 57 1.97 -23.45 7.01
CA TRP A 57 0.75 -23.59 6.21
C TRP A 57 0.01 -22.26 5.99
N GLN A 58 -0.38 -22.05 4.73
CA GLN A 58 -0.92 -20.85 4.10
C GLN A 58 -2.14 -20.21 4.80
N GLU A 59 -1.93 -19.13 5.56
CA GLU A 59 -3.03 -18.24 5.98
C GLU A 59 -3.24 -17.09 4.98
N THR A 60 -2.19 -16.74 4.22
CA THR A 60 -2.24 -15.73 3.14
C THR A 60 -3.13 -16.15 1.97
N GLU A 61 -3.27 -17.44 1.64
CA GLU A 61 -4.11 -17.87 0.52
C GLU A 61 -5.60 -17.61 0.75
N ARG A 62 -6.13 -17.89 1.96
CA ARG A 62 -7.55 -17.68 2.25
C ARG A 62 -7.96 -16.22 2.20
N THR A 63 -7.06 -15.34 2.64
CA THR A 63 -7.31 -13.88 2.60
C THR A 63 -7.19 -13.34 1.17
N VAL A 64 -6.21 -13.81 0.39
CA VAL A 64 -6.09 -13.48 -1.03
C VAL A 64 -7.32 -13.95 -1.80
N ASP A 65 -7.80 -15.17 -1.57
CA ASP A 65 -9.01 -15.70 -2.19
C ASP A 65 -10.24 -14.86 -1.83
N ALA A 66 -10.42 -14.51 -0.55
CA ALA A 66 -11.52 -13.65 -0.13
C ALA A 66 -11.47 -12.25 -0.78
N LEU A 67 -10.26 -11.70 -0.98
CA LEU A 67 -10.07 -10.43 -1.68
C LEU A 67 -10.37 -10.55 -3.18
N LEU A 68 -9.97 -11.65 -3.82
CA LEU A 68 -10.28 -11.91 -5.24
C LEU A 68 -11.79 -12.04 -5.47
N HIS A 69 -12.51 -12.72 -4.58
CA HIS A 69 -13.97 -12.81 -4.63
C HIS A 69 -14.63 -11.43 -4.48
N GLN A 70 -14.16 -10.59 -3.56
CA GLN A 70 -14.63 -9.21 -3.42
C GLN A 70 -14.37 -8.36 -4.67
N ILE A 71 -13.19 -8.50 -5.30
CA ILE A 71 -12.86 -7.81 -6.55
C ILE A 71 -13.82 -8.22 -7.67
N ALA A 72 -14.08 -9.52 -7.83
CA ALA A 72 -15.01 -10.02 -8.85
C ALA A 72 -16.42 -9.46 -8.65
N PHE A 73 -16.90 -9.45 -7.40
CA PHE A 73 -18.21 -8.89 -7.05
C PHE A 73 -18.32 -7.39 -7.34
N LEU A 74 -17.32 -6.60 -6.95
CA LEU A 74 -17.31 -5.16 -7.19
C LEU A 74 -17.25 -4.83 -8.69
N LYS A 75 -16.48 -5.59 -9.47
CA LYS A 75 -16.45 -5.43 -10.95
C LYS A 75 -17.82 -5.63 -11.57
N SER A 76 -18.53 -6.69 -11.18
CA SER A 76 -19.89 -6.96 -11.67
C SER A 76 -20.86 -5.82 -11.34
N GLN A 77 -20.79 -5.27 -10.13
CA GLN A 77 -21.60 -4.12 -9.75
C GLN A 77 -21.30 -2.87 -10.59
N ILE A 78 -20.01 -2.56 -10.80
CA ILE A 78 -19.59 -1.41 -11.61
C ILE A 78 -20.10 -1.54 -13.04
N GLU A 79 -19.99 -2.73 -13.64
CA GLU A 79 -20.50 -2.99 -14.99
C GLU A 79 -22.01 -2.77 -15.08
N SER A 80 -22.78 -3.24 -14.08
CA SER A 80 -24.23 -3.01 -14.03
C SER A 80 -24.55 -1.53 -13.92
N LEU A 81 -23.97 -0.83 -12.94
CA LEU A 81 -24.19 0.60 -12.73
C LEU A 81 -23.78 1.42 -13.95
N SER A 82 -22.72 1.02 -14.66
CA SER A 82 -22.29 1.68 -15.88
C SER A 82 -23.32 1.51 -17.01
N ARG A 83 -23.92 0.33 -17.17
CA ARG A 83 -25.00 0.09 -18.14
C ARG A 83 -26.24 0.91 -17.80
N ASP A 84 -26.63 0.91 -16.54
CA ASP A 84 -27.82 1.64 -16.07
C ASP A 84 -27.64 3.15 -16.27
N ASN A 85 -26.45 3.69 -15.95
CA ASN A 85 -26.11 5.09 -16.21
C ASN A 85 -26.20 5.44 -17.70
N LEU A 86 -25.73 4.56 -18.59
CA LEU A 86 -25.81 4.80 -20.03
C LEU A 86 -27.27 4.87 -20.49
N GLN A 87 -28.11 3.94 -20.03
CA GLN A 87 -29.53 3.93 -20.37
C GLN A 87 -30.25 5.17 -19.87
N LEU A 88 -29.97 5.60 -18.62
CA LEU A 88 -30.54 6.81 -18.05
C LEU A 88 -30.13 8.05 -18.83
N ARG A 89 -28.86 8.17 -19.23
CA ARG A 89 -28.38 9.28 -20.05
C ARG A 89 -29.09 9.33 -21.41
N GLN A 90 -29.23 8.19 -22.08
CA GLN A 90 -29.97 8.10 -23.35
C GLN A 90 -31.45 8.46 -23.19
N ALA A 91 -32.09 8.06 -22.08
CA ALA A 91 -33.47 8.42 -21.78
C ALA A 91 -33.64 9.92 -21.54
N LEU A 92 -32.72 10.53 -20.80
CA LEU A 92 -32.68 11.98 -20.57
C LEU A 92 -32.45 12.75 -21.88
N GLU A 93 -31.56 12.28 -22.74
CA GLU A 93 -31.33 12.87 -24.06
C GLU A 93 -32.60 12.84 -24.93
N LYS A 94 -33.33 11.72 -24.93
CA LYS A 94 -34.61 11.60 -25.64
C LYS A 94 -35.69 12.52 -25.06
N GLN A 95 -35.73 12.69 -23.74
CA GLN A 95 -36.69 13.57 -23.08
C GLN A 95 -36.40 15.06 -23.35
N ASN A 96 -35.13 15.42 -23.48
CA ASN A 96 -34.69 16.80 -23.70
C ASN A 96 -34.62 17.19 -25.19
N GLN A 97 -34.91 16.28 -26.12
CA GLN A 97 -35.11 16.64 -27.52
C GLN A 97 -36.46 17.36 -27.67
N PRO A 98 -36.48 18.63 -28.11
CA PRO A 98 -37.75 19.32 -28.35
C PRO A 98 -38.49 18.61 -29.48
N GLU A 99 -39.79 18.35 -29.28
CA GLU A 99 -40.67 17.95 -30.38
C GLU A 99 -40.61 19.03 -31.48
N ALA A 100 -40.41 18.58 -32.72
CA ALA A 100 -40.07 19.39 -33.90
C ALA A 100 -41.06 20.53 -34.20
#